data_AF-A0A3D4Q3C4-F1
#
_entry.id   AF-A0A3D4Q3C4-F1
#
_cell.length_a   1.000
_cell.length_b   1.000
_cell.length_c   1.000
_cell.angle_alpha   90.00
_cell.angle_beta   90.00
_cell.angle_gamma   90.00
#
_symmetry.space_group_name_H-M   'P 1'
#
loop_
_entity.id
_entity.type
_entity.pdbx_description
1 polymer ?
#
loop_
_entity_poly.entity_id
_entity_poly.type
_entity_poly.pdbx_seq_one_letter_code
_entity_poly.pdbx_strand_id
1 'polypeptide(L)'
;MKLSTNSKSVLSSFICAAALCATTASAQTLTSNSTGTNNGFYYSFWKDSGNASMTLHGGGRYASQWTNNTNNWVGGKGWNPGSSSKVVNYSGYYGVSNSQNSYLALYGWTRSPLIEYYVIESYGSYNPASCSGGTDYGSFTSDGATYNVRRCLRNQQPSIDGTQTFYQYFSVRNPKKGFGNISGTITFANHANFWASKGLNLGNHNYMVLATEGYQSNGSSDLTVGEGAGNGGGGGSSSSAPSTGGGKTIVVRARGTTGQESITLKVNNTTVRTWTLSTNMTNYSVSTNLSGGSVVEYTNDSGNRDVQVDYISVNGSVRQSEAQTYNTGVYQNGSCGGGSGRSEWLHCNGAIGYGNL
;
A
#
# COMPACT_ATOMS: atom_id res chain seq x y z
N MET A 1 63.09 -35.53 46.58
CA MET A 1 62.02 -35.89 47.53
C MET A 1 60.84 -34.97 47.25
N LYS A 2 59.67 -35.57 46.92
CA LYS A 2 58.27 -35.09 47.07
C LYS A 2 58.08 -33.59 47.49
N LEU A 3 57.24 -32.78 46.86
CA LEU A 3 55.80 -32.98 46.63
C LEU A 3 55.22 -32.04 45.55
N SER A 4 54.20 -32.58 44.89
CA SER A 4 53.17 -31.92 44.07
C SER A 4 52.22 -31.09 44.94
N THR A 5 51.72 -29.97 44.40
CA THR A 5 50.34 -29.52 44.63
C THR A 5 49.77 -28.88 43.36
N ASN A 6 48.73 -29.52 42.84
CA ASN A 6 47.80 -29.02 41.84
C ASN A 6 46.95 -27.88 42.41
N SER A 7 46.82 -26.78 41.67
CA SER A 7 45.76 -25.78 41.88
C SER A 7 45.01 -25.55 40.58
N LYS A 8 43.76 -26.02 40.56
CA LYS A 8 42.79 -25.89 39.47
C LYS A 8 42.38 -24.41 39.33
N SER A 9 42.63 -23.80 38.18
CA SER A 9 42.08 -22.52 37.79
C SER A 9 40.66 -22.70 37.24
N VAL A 10 39.65 -22.25 37.99
CA VAL A 10 38.26 -22.17 37.53
C VAL A 10 38.09 -20.88 36.73
N LEU A 11 37.82 -21.01 35.43
CA LEU A 11 37.46 -19.90 34.55
C LEU A 11 35.94 -19.62 34.73
N SER A 12 35.59 -18.52 35.39
CA SER A 12 34.20 -18.02 35.42
C SER A 12 33.93 -17.17 34.18
N SER A 13 33.25 -17.75 33.19
CA SER A 13 32.71 -16.99 32.05
C SER A 13 31.50 -16.16 32.48
N PHE A 14 31.62 -14.84 32.46
CA PHE A 14 30.49 -13.92 32.51
C PHE A 14 29.75 -13.96 31.16
N ILE A 15 28.60 -14.64 31.12
CA ILE A 15 27.66 -14.52 30.01
C ILE A 15 26.84 -13.25 30.25
N CYS A 16 27.18 -12.16 29.57
CA CYS A 16 26.31 -10.99 29.44
C CYS A 16 25.14 -11.38 28.51
N ALA A 17 24.04 -11.86 29.09
CA ALA A 17 22.78 -11.97 28.38
C ALA A 17 22.22 -10.56 28.15
N ALA A 18 22.50 -9.97 26.99
CA ALA A 18 21.78 -8.80 26.52
C ALA A 18 20.33 -9.24 26.23
N ALA A 19 19.44 -8.99 27.18
CA ALA A 19 18.00 -9.09 26.95
C ALA A 19 17.62 -8.02 25.92
N LEU A 20 17.53 -8.41 24.64
CA LEU A 20 16.77 -7.64 23.67
C LEU A 20 15.31 -7.70 24.11
N CYS A 21 14.86 -6.67 24.82
CA CYS A 21 13.46 -6.36 24.98
C CYS A 21 12.90 -6.05 23.58
N ALA A 22 12.51 -7.07 22.83
CA ALA A 22 11.61 -6.91 21.70
C ALA A 22 10.28 -6.41 22.28
N THR A 23 10.07 -5.10 22.25
CA THR A 23 8.75 -4.52 22.52
C THR A 23 7.80 -5.15 21.52
N THR A 24 6.91 -6.03 21.98
CA THR A 24 5.77 -6.46 21.21
C THR A 24 4.96 -5.20 20.91
N ALA A 25 5.07 -4.69 19.68
CA ALA A 25 4.31 -3.52 19.26
C ALA A 25 2.83 -3.91 19.26
N SER A 26 2.15 -3.67 20.38
CA SER A 26 0.71 -3.83 20.48
C SER A 26 0.04 -2.83 19.54
N ALA A 27 -1.02 -3.27 18.87
CA ALA A 27 -1.87 -2.35 18.13
C ALA A 27 -2.49 -1.33 19.10
N GLN A 28 -2.54 -0.05 18.70
CA GLN A 28 -3.12 1.03 19.49
C GLN A 28 -4.44 1.47 18.86
N THR A 29 -5.57 1.32 19.56
CA THR A 29 -6.87 1.80 19.08
C THR A 29 -7.16 3.20 19.59
N LEU A 30 -7.45 4.11 18.67
CA LEU A 30 -7.89 5.48 18.92
C LEU A 30 -9.40 5.57 18.80
N THR A 31 -10.04 6.24 19.74
CA THR A 31 -11.50 6.53 19.73
C THR A 31 -11.82 8.01 19.99
N SER A 32 -10.78 8.82 20.18
CA SER A 32 -10.80 10.26 20.42
C SER A 32 -9.71 10.95 19.59
N ASN A 33 -9.89 12.24 19.33
CA ASN A 33 -9.00 13.04 18.49
C ASN A 33 -7.55 12.94 18.97
N SER A 34 -6.66 12.54 18.08
CA SER A 34 -5.25 12.31 18.38
C SER A 34 -4.41 12.40 17.12
N THR A 35 -3.21 12.92 17.27
CA THR A 35 -2.15 12.88 16.26
C THR A 35 -0.87 12.42 16.92
N GLY A 36 0.07 11.90 16.13
CA GLY A 36 1.35 11.46 16.66
C GLY A 36 2.10 10.58 15.67
N THR A 37 3.04 9.80 16.19
CA THR A 37 3.82 8.85 15.40
C THR A 37 3.62 7.44 15.92
N ASN A 38 3.48 6.47 15.01
CA ASN A 38 3.36 5.07 15.34
C ASN A 38 4.15 4.24 14.31
N ASN A 39 5.14 3.49 14.78
CA ASN A 39 5.97 2.60 13.95
C ASN A 39 6.60 3.29 12.72
N GLY A 40 7.14 4.51 12.91
CA GLY A 40 7.81 5.27 11.85
C GLY A 40 6.90 6.08 10.92
N PHE A 41 5.58 6.05 11.13
CA PHE A 41 4.61 6.83 10.37
C PHE A 41 3.91 7.85 11.25
N TYR A 42 3.64 9.04 10.70
CA TYR A 42 2.68 9.97 11.30
C TYR A 42 1.27 9.40 11.19
N TYR A 43 0.43 9.67 12.18
CA TYR A 43 -1.00 9.40 12.11
C TYR A 43 -1.81 10.64 12.48
N SER A 44 -2.99 10.75 11.90
CA SER A 44 -4.02 11.70 12.30
C SER A 44 -5.33 10.96 12.49
N PHE A 45 -6.03 11.26 13.58
CA PHE A 45 -7.39 10.83 13.84
C PHE A 45 -8.20 12.05 14.29
N TRP A 46 -9.24 12.38 13.55
CA TRP A 46 -10.18 13.44 13.91
C TRP A 46 -11.62 12.97 13.70
N LYS A 47 -12.50 13.37 14.61
CA LYS A 47 -13.95 13.25 14.54
C LYS A 47 -14.60 14.41 15.26
N ASP A 48 -15.82 14.75 14.87
CA ASP A 48 -16.65 15.69 15.63
C ASP A 48 -17.46 14.98 16.73
N SER A 49 -18.20 13.93 16.36
CA SER A 49 -19.19 13.25 17.17
C SER A 49 -19.44 11.82 16.65
N GLY A 50 -20.08 11.00 17.48
CA GLY A 50 -20.39 9.60 17.12
C GLY A 50 -19.25 8.61 17.37
N ASN A 51 -19.35 7.43 16.79
CA ASN A 51 -18.50 6.27 17.11
C ASN A 51 -17.67 5.82 15.91
N ALA A 52 -16.54 6.51 15.69
CA ALA A 52 -15.44 6.07 14.85
C ALA A 52 -14.24 5.63 15.70
N SER A 53 -13.50 4.65 15.21
CA SER A 53 -12.23 4.20 15.79
C SER A 53 -11.17 3.98 14.71
N MET A 54 -9.90 4.13 15.09
CA MET A 54 -8.76 3.80 14.25
C MET A 54 -7.71 3.02 15.03
N THR A 55 -7.43 1.79 14.60
CA THR A 55 -6.38 0.93 15.16
C THR A 55 -5.09 1.10 14.37
N LEU A 56 -4.03 1.55 15.04
CA LEU A 56 -2.68 1.69 14.50
C LEU A 56 -1.94 0.36 14.64
N HIS A 57 -1.58 -0.26 13.51
CA HIS A 57 -0.77 -1.48 13.45
C HIS A 57 0.70 -1.15 13.14
N GLY A 58 1.55 -2.18 13.00
CA GLY A 58 2.95 -2.00 12.58
C GLY A 58 3.10 -1.30 11.22
N GLY A 59 4.20 -0.56 11.06
CA GLY A 59 4.49 0.22 9.85
C GLY A 59 3.39 1.22 9.49
N GLY A 60 3.11 1.36 8.19
CA GLY A 60 2.08 2.25 7.68
C GLY A 60 0.66 1.68 7.72
N ARG A 61 0.44 0.54 8.40
CA ARG A 61 -0.90 -0.07 8.49
C ARG A 61 -1.76 0.59 9.56
N TYR A 62 -3.00 0.91 9.19
CA TYR A 62 -4.07 1.30 10.10
C TYR A 62 -5.38 0.63 9.68
N ALA A 63 -6.22 0.30 10.64
CA ALA A 63 -7.59 -0.13 10.41
C ALA A 63 -8.56 0.88 11.02
N SER A 64 -9.73 1.06 10.44
CA SER A 64 -10.77 1.93 10.96
C SER A 64 -12.13 1.26 10.92
N GLN A 65 -13.01 1.67 11.84
CA GLN A 65 -14.41 1.27 11.85
C GLN A 65 -15.26 2.46 12.28
N TRP A 66 -16.39 2.66 11.62
CA TRP A 66 -17.37 3.67 11.99
C TRP A 66 -18.78 3.17 11.67
N THR A 67 -19.76 3.69 12.42
CA THR A 67 -21.18 3.36 12.22
C THR A 67 -21.96 4.59 11.81
N ASN A 68 -23.22 4.39 11.38
CA ASN A 68 -24.14 5.46 10.97
C ASN A 68 -24.39 6.53 12.05
N ASN A 69 -23.97 6.27 13.30
CA ASN A 69 -24.02 7.26 14.38
C ASN A 69 -22.86 8.28 14.29
N THR A 70 -21.93 8.13 13.35
CA THR A 70 -20.81 9.04 13.12
C THR A 70 -21.25 10.16 12.21
N ASN A 71 -21.15 11.41 12.68
CA ASN A 71 -21.44 12.56 11.82
C ASN A 71 -20.28 12.79 10.85
N ASN A 72 -19.07 13.09 11.34
CA ASN A 72 -17.88 13.16 10.51
C ASN A 72 -16.63 12.61 11.24
N TRP A 73 -15.81 11.87 10.51
CA TRP A 73 -14.47 11.49 10.94
C TRP A 73 -13.51 11.38 9.76
N VAL A 74 -12.24 11.70 9.99
CA VAL A 74 -11.14 11.50 9.04
C VAL A 74 -9.93 10.96 9.78
N GLY A 75 -9.28 9.94 9.23
CA GLY A 75 -8.06 9.41 9.81
C GLY A 75 -7.24 8.53 8.89
N GLY A 76 -5.95 8.46 9.19
CA GLY A 76 -5.01 7.67 8.42
C GLY A 76 -3.57 7.82 8.88
N LYS A 77 -2.67 7.17 8.15
CA LYS A 77 -1.21 7.22 8.35
C LYS A 77 -0.48 7.84 7.16
N GLY A 78 0.72 8.34 7.42
CA GLY A 78 1.60 8.93 6.41
C GLY A 78 2.78 9.65 7.05
N TRP A 79 2.95 10.93 6.74
CA TRP A 79 4.14 11.72 7.06
C TRP A 79 3.78 13.10 7.61
N ASN A 80 4.65 13.63 8.45
CA ASN A 80 4.62 15.03 8.86
C ASN A 80 6.08 15.50 9.07
N PRO A 81 6.60 16.42 8.25
CA PRO A 81 5.91 17.05 7.12
C PRO A 81 5.67 16.08 5.95
N GLY A 82 4.67 16.40 5.13
CA GLY A 82 4.48 15.86 3.80
C GLY A 82 5.50 16.42 2.81
N SER A 83 5.43 15.99 1.55
CA SER A 83 6.25 16.55 0.48
C SER A 83 5.59 16.34 -0.88
N SER A 84 5.71 17.34 -1.76
CA SER A 84 5.28 17.26 -3.16
C SER A 84 6.00 16.16 -3.94
N SER A 85 7.19 15.73 -3.51
CA SER A 85 7.99 14.70 -4.19
C SER A 85 7.58 13.25 -3.82
N LYS A 86 6.61 13.06 -2.92
CA LYS A 86 6.26 11.72 -2.46
C LYS A 86 5.59 10.90 -3.55
N VAL A 87 6.05 9.66 -3.69
CA VAL A 87 5.27 8.60 -4.33
C VAL A 87 4.64 7.81 -3.20
N VAL A 88 3.32 7.78 -3.15
CA VAL A 88 2.57 7.10 -2.09
C VAL A 88 2.06 5.79 -2.63
N ASN A 89 2.54 4.68 -2.07
CA ASN A 89 2.00 3.36 -2.33
C ASN A 89 1.00 3.00 -1.24
N TYR A 90 -0.09 2.37 -1.64
CA TYR A 90 -1.06 1.88 -0.67
C TYR A 90 -1.71 0.58 -1.10
N SER A 91 -2.14 -0.21 -0.12
CA SER A 91 -2.87 -1.45 -0.34
C SER A 91 -3.67 -1.83 0.90
N GLY A 92 -4.77 -2.54 0.70
CA GLY A 92 -5.55 -3.13 1.79
C GLY A 92 -7.01 -3.29 1.41
N TYR A 93 -7.90 -3.04 2.36
CA TYR A 93 -9.34 -3.20 2.23
C TYR A 93 -10.06 -1.87 2.49
N TYR A 94 -10.96 -1.49 1.58
CA TYR A 94 -11.87 -0.35 1.73
C TYR A 94 -13.31 -0.86 1.77
N GLY A 95 -13.78 -1.16 2.98
CA GLY A 95 -15.05 -1.81 3.29
C GLY A 95 -16.22 -0.85 3.37
N VAL A 96 -16.56 -0.23 2.24
CA VAL A 96 -17.76 0.59 2.07
C VAL A 96 -18.52 0.17 0.82
N SER A 97 -19.64 0.83 0.52
CA SER A 97 -20.41 0.60 -0.71
C SER A 97 -20.74 1.91 -1.41
N ASN A 98 -21.36 1.82 -2.60
CA ASN A 98 -21.81 3.00 -3.34
C ASN A 98 -22.86 3.84 -2.60
N SER A 99 -23.51 3.31 -1.55
CA SER A 99 -24.50 4.07 -0.77
C SER A 99 -23.91 4.82 0.43
N GLN A 100 -22.66 4.54 0.81
CA GLN A 100 -22.03 5.15 1.98
C GLN A 100 -21.28 6.41 1.60
N ASN A 101 -21.50 7.53 2.30
CA ASN A 101 -20.70 8.72 2.08
C ASN A 101 -19.35 8.57 2.80
N SER A 102 -18.34 8.19 2.04
CA SER A 102 -17.00 7.86 2.51
C SER A 102 -15.98 8.05 1.40
N TYR A 103 -14.75 8.44 1.73
CA TYR A 103 -13.66 8.66 0.78
C TYR A 103 -12.41 7.85 1.17
N LEU A 104 -11.66 7.46 0.13
CA LEU A 104 -10.27 7.03 0.27
C LEU A 104 -9.41 7.99 -0.54
N ALA A 105 -8.51 8.70 0.14
CA ALA A 105 -7.73 9.76 -0.46
C ALA A 105 -6.35 9.91 0.14
N LEU A 106 -5.38 10.38 -0.66
CA LEU A 106 -4.24 11.08 -0.09
C LEU A 106 -4.71 12.47 0.34
N TYR A 107 -4.49 12.80 1.59
CA TYR A 107 -5.02 13.98 2.26
C TYR A 107 -3.91 14.73 2.98
N GLY A 108 -3.93 16.06 2.96
CA GLY A 108 -2.99 16.83 3.74
C GLY A 108 -3.22 18.33 3.68
N TRP A 109 -2.31 19.05 4.33
CA TRP A 109 -2.37 20.49 4.46
C TRP A 109 -1.05 21.15 4.11
N THR A 110 -1.12 22.37 3.61
CA THR A 110 0.03 23.27 3.53
C THR A 110 -0.29 24.58 4.24
N ARG A 111 0.76 25.32 4.64
CA ARG A 111 0.67 26.69 5.19
C ARG A 111 1.40 27.67 4.28
N SER A 112 0.94 28.91 4.28
CA SER A 112 1.49 30.00 3.46
C SER A 112 1.61 29.62 1.97
N PRO A 113 0.50 29.36 1.26
CA PRO A 113 -0.91 29.52 1.68
C PRO A 113 -1.48 28.36 2.50
N LEU A 114 -2.52 28.63 3.29
CA LEU A 114 -3.30 27.58 3.96
C LEU A 114 -4.17 26.85 2.93
N ILE A 115 -3.80 25.62 2.59
CA ILE A 115 -4.51 24.78 1.60
C ILE A 115 -4.73 23.41 2.19
N GLU A 116 -5.97 22.93 2.09
CA GLU A 116 -6.31 21.53 2.30
C GLU A 116 -6.33 20.83 0.92
N TYR A 117 -5.69 19.69 0.77
CA TYR A 117 -5.62 19.03 -0.53
C TYR A 117 -5.99 17.55 -0.46
N TYR A 118 -6.54 17.07 -1.56
CA TYR A 118 -7.02 15.70 -1.72
C TYR A 118 -6.63 15.15 -3.09
N VAL A 119 -6.06 13.94 -3.10
CA VAL A 119 -6.08 13.05 -4.27
C VAL A 119 -7.04 11.91 -3.96
N ILE A 120 -8.24 11.95 -4.54
CA ILE A 120 -9.33 11.01 -4.27
C ILE A 120 -9.18 9.79 -5.17
N GLU A 121 -8.87 8.63 -4.56
CA GLU A 121 -8.76 7.35 -5.27
C GLU A 121 -10.12 6.64 -5.40
N SER A 122 -10.95 6.75 -4.36
CA SER A 122 -12.31 6.22 -4.33
C SER A 122 -13.21 7.06 -3.43
N TYR A 123 -14.51 6.99 -3.70
CA TYR A 123 -15.57 7.55 -2.87
C TYR A 123 -16.83 6.69 -3.00
N GLY A 124 -17.72 6.75 -2.02
CA GLY A 124 -18.99 6.04 -2.07
C GLY A 124 -20.09 6.84 -2.78
N SER A 125 -21.10 7.31 -2.03
CA SER A 125 -22.31 7.94 -2.57
C SER A 125 -22.15 9.40 -3.01
N TYR A 126 -21.11 10.09 -2.55
CA TYR A 126 -20.88 11.51 -2.83
C TYR A 126 -19.45 11.76 -3.27
N ASN A 127 -19.27 12.59 -4.30
CA ASN A 127 -17.95 13.06 -4.72
C ASN A 127 -17.57 14.28 -3.87
N PRO A 128 -16.47 14.23 -3.08
CA PRO A 128 -16.09 15.30 -2.16
C PRO A 128 -15.75 16.62 -2.87
N ALA A 129 -15.46 16.60 -4.17
CA ALA A 129 -15.19 17.82 -4.94
C ALA A 129 -16.45 18.60 -5.36
N SER A 130 -17.67 18.09 -5.09
CA SER A 130 -18.94 18.67 -5.54
C SER A 130 -19.40 19.92 -4.76
N CYS A 131 -18.48 20.83 -4.45
CA CYS A 131 -18.77 22.08 -3.75
C CYS A 131 -19.50 23.11 -4.64
N SER A 132 -20.42 23.85 -4.04
CA SER A 132 -21.07 25.00 -4.66
C SER A 132 -20.06 26.11 -4.94
N GLY A 133 -20.13 26.70 -6.13
CA GLY A 133 -19.20 27.76 -6.57
C GLY A 133 -17.75 27.29 -6.84
N GLY A 134 -17.49 25.98 -6.85
CA GLY A 134 -16.17 25.45 -7.20
C GLY A 134 -15.80 25.68 -8.66
N THR A 135 -14.49 25.71 -8.94
CA THR A 135 -13.93 25.95 -10.28
C THR A 135 -13.20 24.71 -10.77
N ASP A 136 -13.52 24.25 -11.99
CA ASP A 136 -12.83 23.15 -12.66
C ASP A 136 -11.60 23.64 -13.42
N TYR A 137 -10.52 22.85 -13.39
CA TYR A 137 -9.23 23.18 -14.00
C TYR A 137 -8.78 22.18 -15.08
N GLY A 138 -9.71 21.34 -15.55
CA GLY A 138 -9.47 20.27 -16.50
C GLY A 138 -9.03 18.97 -15.83
N SER A 139 -8.33 18.13 -16.59
CA SER A 139 -7.88 16.82 -16.12
C SER A 139 -6.49 16.48 -16.67
N PHE A 140 -5.85 15.49 -16.06
CA PHE A 140 -4.58 14.92 -16.50
C PHE A 140 -4.50 13.45 -16.16
N THR A 141 -3.55 12.74 -16.77
CA THR A 141 -3.31 11.31 -16.50
C THR A 141 -2.11 11.13 -15.56
N SER A 142 -2.28 10.30 -14.55
CA SER A 142 -1.21 9.81 -13.67
C SER A 142 -1.53 8.38 -13.24
N ASP A 143 -0.51 7.56 -12.97
CA ASP A 143 -0.69 6.25 -12.33
C ASP A 143 -1.79 5.36 -12.97
N GLY A 144 -1.91 5.41 -14.31
CA GLY A 144 -2.87 4.63 -15.09
C GLY A 144 -4.32 5.13 -15.06
N ALA A 145 -4.58 6.37 -14.65
CA ALA A 145 -5.92 6.97 -14.71
C ALA A 145 -5.95 8.46 -14.95
N THR A 146 -7.12 8.94 -15.36
CA THR A 146 -7.42 10.37 -15.48
C THR A 146 -7.87 10.90 -14.12
N TYR A 147 -7.39 12.08 -13.74
CA TYR A 147 -7.83 12.81 -12.57
C TYR A 147 -8.45 14.14 -12.99
N ASN A 148 -9.70 14.35 -12.61
CA ASN A 148 -10.39 15.63 -12.79
C ASN A 148 -9.98 16.59 -11.66
N VAL A 149 -9.63 17.82 -11.99
CA VAL A 149 -9.10 18.79 -11.02
C VAL A 149 -10.10 19.90 -10.76
N ARG A 150 -10.34 20.16 -9.48
CA ARG A 150 -11.30 21.17 -9.01
C ARG A 150 -10.78 21.88 -7.77
N ARG A 151 -11.12 23.16 -7.63
CA ARG A 151 -10.88 23.96 -6.42
C ARG A 151 -12.19 24.35 -5.76
N CYS A 152 -12.25 24.23 -4.44
CA CYS A 152 -13.38 24.67 -3.62
C CYS A 152 -12.93 25.71 -2.59
N LEU A 153 -13.80 26.65 -2.23
CA LEU A 153 -13.58 27.57 -1.12
C LEU A 153 -14.32 27.07 0.12
N ARG A 154 -13.62 26.99 1.26
CA ARG A 154 -14.21 26.72 2.57
C ARG A 154 -14.21 28.03 3.35
N ASN A 155 -15.40 28.56 3.63
CA ASN A 155 -15.57 29.84 4.32
C ASN A 155 -15.83 29.63 5.81
N GLN A 156 -14.97 30.17 6.67
CA GLN A 156 -15.05 30.06 8.13
C GLN A 156 -15.26 28.62 8.61
N GLN A 157 -14.37 27.71 8.18
CA GLN A 157 -14.44 26.28 8.50
C GLN A 157 -13.25 25.85 9.37
N PRO A 158 -13.37 24.74 10.13
CA PRO A 158 -12.25 24.18 10.87
C PRO A 158 -11.05 23.86 9.97
N SER A 159 -9.84 24.10 10.47
CA SER A 159 -8.57 23.83 9.81
C SER A 159 -7.48 23.50 10.83
N ILE A 160 -6.26 23.22 10.34
CA ILE A 160 -5.07 23.05 11.20
C ILE A 160 -4.64 24.34 11.92
N ASP A 161 -5.21 25.50 11.57
CA ASP A 161 -4.95 26.81 12.18
C ASP A 161 -6.25 27.40 12.79
N GLY A 162 -7.16 26.53 13.25
CA GLY A 162 -8.46 26.92 13.79
C GLY A 162 -9.50 27.24 12.71
N THR A 163 -10.53 28.02 13.05
CA THR A 163 -11.56 28.43 12.07
C THR A 163 -10.97 29.44 11.10
N GLN A 164 -10.91 29.07 9.81
CA GLN A 164 -10.29 29.88 8.76
C GLN A 164 -11.13 29.86 7.47
N THR A 165 -10.82 30.79 6.57
CA THR A 165 -11.23 30.70 5.18
C THR A 165 -10.05 30.26 4.32
N PHE A 166 -10.19 29.14 3.62
CA PHE A 166 -9.11 28.50 2.87
C PHE A 166 -9.64 27.79 1.62
N TYR A 167 -8.73 27.50 0.69
CA TYR A 167 -9.06 26.71 -0.50
C TYR A 167 -8.78 25.22 -0.27
N GLN A 168 -9.61 24.40 -0.90
CA GLN A 168 -9.38 22.98 -1.08
C GLN A 168 -8.98 22.68 -2.53
N TYR A 169 -7.95 21.88 -2.72
CA TYR A 169 -7.53 21.38 -4.04
C TYR A 169 -7.85 19.89 -4.18
N PHE A 170 -8.52 19.53 -5.27
CA PHE A 170 -8.90 18.15 -5.53
C PHE A 170 -8.29 17.66 -6.85
N SER A 171 -7.74 16.45 -6.81
CA SER A 171 -7.63 15.55 -7.96
C SER A 171 -8.54 14.36 -7.73
N VAL A 172 -9.58 14.20 -8.56
CA VAL A 172 -10.57 13.12 -8.41
C VAL A 172 -10.38 12.09 -9.49
N ARG A 173 -10.05 10.85 -9.11
CA ARG A 173 -9.83 9.75 -10.03
C ARG A 173 -11.07 9.42 -10.86
N ASN A 174 -10.89 9.27 -12.16
CA ASN A 174 -11.92 8.86 -13.11
C ASN A 174 -11.37 7.74 -14.04
N PRO A 175 -11.94 6.53 -14.00
CA PRO A 175 -12.99 6.08 -13.07
C PRO A 175 -12.47 6.03 -11.62
N LYS A 176 -13.35 6.21 -10.62
CA LYS A 176 -12.99 5.94 -9.22
C LYS A 176 -12.66 4.45 -9.03
N LYS A 177 -11.77 4.11 -8.09
CA LYS A 177 -11.54 2.70 -7.73
C LYS A 177 -12.75 2.10 -7.02
N GLY A 178 -12.91 0.78 -7.13
CA GLY A 178 -13.96 0.02 -6.45
C GLY A 178 -13.77 -0.10 -4.94
N PHE A 179 -14.62 -0.89 -4.31
CA PHE A 179 -14.57 -1.20 -2.88
C PHE A 179 -13.99 -2.59 -2.64
N GLY A 180 -13.74 -2.93 -1.38
CA GLY A 180 -13.10 -4.16 -0.99
C GLY A 180 -11.58 -4.08 -1.12
N ASN A 181 -10.94 -5.11 -1.65
CA ASN A 181 -9.49 -5.10 -1.84
C ASN A 181 -9.08 -4.00 -2.82
N ILE A 182 -8.19 -3.12 -2.37
CA ILE A 182 -7.77 -1.93 -3.10
C ILE A 182 -6.28 -1.72 -2.93
N SER A 183 -5.64 -1.25 -4.00
CA SER A 183 -4.24 -0.83 -3.98
C SER A 183 -3.97 0.17 -5.08
N GLY A 184 -2.87 0.91 -4.96
CA GLY A 184 -2.43 1.85 -5.97
C GLY A 184 -1.15 2.58 -5.61
N THR A 185 -0.72 3.40 -6.55
CA THR A 185 0.39 4.33 -6.42
C THR A 185 -0.15 5.72 -6.74
N ILE A 186 0.20 6.70 -5.93
CA ILE A 186 -0.10 8.11 -6.14
C ILE A 186 1.24 8.82 -6.28
N THR A 187 1.61 9.16 -7.52
CA THR A 187 2.79 9.98 -7.78
C THR A 187 2.43 11.44 -7.52
N PHE A 188 2.49 11.86 -6.25
CA PHE A 188 1.92 13.15 -5.82
C PHE A 188 2.55 14.36 -6.55
N ALA A 189 3.80 14.24 -7.00
CA ALA A 189 4.45 15.23 -7.84
C ALA A 189 3.65 15.56 -9.12
N ASN A 190 3.01 14.56 -9.76
CA ASN A 190 2.20 14.79 -10.95
C ASN A 190 0.97 15.66 -10.62
N HIS A 191 0.34 15.42 -9.47
CA HIS A 191 -0.79 16.20 -8.98
C HIS A 191 -0.37 17.63 -8.64
N ALA A 192 0.66 17.79 -7.82
CA ALA A 192 1.18 19.10 -7.42
C ALA A 192 1.65 19.92 -8.63
N ASN A 193 2.32 19.30 -9.61
CA ASN A 193 2.78 19.97 -10.83
C ASN A 193 1.61 20.40 -11.71
N PHE A 194 0.58 19.56 -11.87
CA PHE A 194 -0.61 19.96 -12.62
C PHE A 194 -1.33 21.12 -11.92
N TRP A 195 -1.52 21.06 -10.61
CA TRP A 195 -2.10 22.15 -9.82
C TRP A 195 -1.31 23.45 -10.00
N ALA A 196 0.01 23.42 -9.85
CA ALA A 196 0.88 24.58 -10.06
C ALA A 196 0.77 25.14 -11.50
N SER A 197 0.69 24.28 -12.52
CA SER A 197 0.50 24.69 -13.92
C SER A 197 -0.81 25.45 -14.17
N LYS A 198 -1.77 25.35 -13.24
CA LYS A 198 -3.07 26.03 -13.24
C LYS A 198 -3.13 27.18 -12.23
N GLY A 199 -2.01 27.57 -11.63
CA GLY A 199 -1.93 28.62 -10.61
C GLY A 199 -2.41 28.18 -9.23
N LEU A 200 -2.61 26.88 -9.01
CA LEU A 200 -2.99 26.29 -7.72
C LEU A 200 -1.73 25.88 -6.96
N ASN A 201 -1.04 26.86 -6.38
CA ASN A 201 0.25 26.64 -5.72
C ASN A 201 0.06 26.09 -4.29
N LEU A 202 0.76 25.01 -3.98
CA LEU A 202 0.89 24.50 -2.61
C LEU A 202 1.90 25.33 -1.83
N GLY A 203 1.66 25.48 -0.52
CA GLY A 203 2.58 26.14 0.40
C GLY A 203 3.60 25.20 1.04
N ASN A 204 4.08 25.58 2.23
CA ASN A 204 4.92 24.73 3.07
C ASN A 204 4.10 23.56 3.62
N HIS A 205 4.54 22.33 3.35
CA HIS A 205 3.84 21.12 3.77
C HIS A 205 3.70 21.01 5.29
N ASN A 206 2.48 20.73 5.75
CA ASN A 206 2.20 20.19 7.07
C ASN A 206 2.07 18.65 6.94
N TYR A 207 1.12 17.98 7.62
CA TYR A 207 1.00 16.53 7.46
C TYR A 207 0.39 16.12 6.11
N MET A 208 0.71 14.89 5.71
CA MET A 208 0.16 14.17 4.56
C MET A 208 -0.12 12.72 4.98
N VAL A 209 -1.35 12.25 4.82
CA VAL A 209 -1.76 10.88 5.17
C VAL A 209 -2.59 10.26 4.06
N LEU A 210 -2.49 8.94 3.87
CA LEU A 210 -3.55 8.22 3.20
C LEU A 210 -4.70 8.09 4.19
N ALA A 211 -5.79 8.79 3.94
CA ALA A 211 -6.93 8.92 4.83
C ALA A 211 -8.13 8.10 4.34
N THR A 212 -8.85 7.56 5.31
CA THR A 212 -10.26 7.19 5.18
C THR A 212 -11.09 8.27 5.86
N GLU A 213 -12.16 8.71 5.21
CA GLU A 213 -13.12 9.68 5.75
C GLU A 213 -14.52 9.09 5.65
N GLY A 214 -15.34 9.27 6.69
CA GLY A 214 -16.74 8.85 6.70
C GLY A 214 -17.64 9.95 7.23
N TYR A 215 -18.68 10.26 6.47
CA TYR A 215 -19.67 11.28 6.81
C TYR A 215 -21.07 10.67 6.84
N GLN A 216 -21.77 10.71 7.97
CA GLN A 216 -23.15 10.21 8.14
C GLN A 216 -23.36 8.82 7.50
N SER A 217 -22.39 7.93 7.71
CA SER A 217 -22.28 6.65 7.03
C SER A 217 -21.73 5.58 7.97
N ASN A 218 -21.62 4.35 7.48
CA ASN A 218 -20.92 3.26 8.16
C ASN A 218 -19.89 2.62 7.23
N GLY A 219 -18.89 1.99 7.82
CA GLY A 219 -17.87 1.30 7.05
C GLY A 219 -16.69 0.85 7.88
N SER A 220 -15.73 0.27 7.17
CA SER A 220 -14.42 -0.06 7.71
C SER A 220 -13.33 0.13 6.66
N SER A 221 -12.10 0.31 7.12
CA SER A 221 -10.93 0.19 6.26
C SER A 221 -9.81 -0.54 6.99
N ASP A 222 -8.92 -1.16 6.23
CA ASP A 222 -7.67 -1.74 6.72
C ASP A 222 -6.62 -1.50 5.65
N LEU A 223 -5.89 -0.40 5.77
CA LEU A 223 -4.99 0.09 4.74
C LEU A 223 -3.57 0.17 5.27
N THR A 224 -2.64 -0.21 4.40
CA THR A 224 -1.22 0.01 4.59
C THR A 224 -0.75 1.06 3.60
N VAL A 225 -0.15 2.13 4.12
CA VAL A 225 0.53 3.16 3.32
C VAL A 225 2.05 2.95 3.37
N GLY A 226 2.74 3.33 2.31
CA GLY A 226 4.20 3.35 2.24
C GLY A 226 4.69 4.39 1.25
N GLU A 227 5.98 4.71 1.35
CA GLU A 227 6.65 5.56 0.38
C GLU A 227 7.21 4.69 -0.74
N GLY A 228 6.85 4.99 -1.98
CA GLY A 228 7.50 4.47 -3.16
C GLY A 228 8.75 5.28 -3.51
N ALA A 229 9.64 4.70 -4.31
CA ALA A 229 10.74 5.46 -4.88
C ALA A 229 10.19 6.60 -5.76
N GLY A 230 10.54 7.84 -5.42
CA GLY A 230 10.14 9.03 -6.18
C GLY A 230 10.74 9.03 -7.58
N ASN A 231 9.91 9.00 -8.62
CA ASN A 231 10.35 9.22 -9.99
C ASN A 231 10.42 10.73 -10.27
N GLY A 232 11.60 11.33 -10.10
CA GLY A 232 11.99 12.46 -10.94
C GLY A 232 12.14 11.95 -12.36
N GLY A 233 11.46 12.58 -13.32
CA GLY A 233 11.35 12.07 -14.69
C GLY A 233 12.68 11.69 -15.32
N GLY A 234 12.72 10.51 -15.95
CA GLY A 234 13.82 10.08 -16.82
C GLY A 234 14.21 8.62 -16.60
N GLY A 235 13.59 7.73 -17.40
CA GLY A 235 14.09 6.42 -17.83
C GLY A 235 15.06 5.63 -16.94
N GLY A 236 14.57 4.48 -16.45
CA GLY A 236 15.35 3.24 -16.45
C GLY A 236 16.26 2.96 -15.25
N SER A 237 16.09 1.74 -14.74
CA SER A 237 17.01 0.96 -13.92
C SER A 237 17.16 1.28 -12.43
N SER A 238 16.49 0.40 -11.70
CA SER A 238 16.64 -0.03 -10.31
C SER A 238 18.06 -0.11 -9.73
N SER A 239 18.22 0.49 -8.56
CA SER A 239 19.00 0.01 -7.41
C SER A 239 18.41 0.75 -6.18
N SER A 240 18.29 0.24 -4.95
CA SER A 240 19.05 -0.71 -4.15
C SER A 240 18.23 -0.94 -2.85
N ALA A 241 17.97 -2.18 -2.43
CA ALA A 241 18.61 -2.85 -1.27
C ALA A 241 17.97 -2.48 0.11
N PRO A 242 18.15 -3.30 1.17
CA PRO A 242 17.04 -3.96 1.86
C PRO A 242 16.73 -3.35 3.24
N SER A 243 15.50 -3.49 3.72
CA SER A 243 15.22 -3.35 5.15
C SER A 243 14.42 -4.55 5.68
N THR A 244 15.07 -5.19 6.64
CA THR A 244 14.77 -6.42 7.37
C THR A 244 13.63 -6.21 8.35
N GLY A 245 12.70 -7.17 8.48
CA GLY A 245 11.88 -7.26 9.70
C GLY A 245 10.56 -8.02 9.62
N GLY A 246 10.60 -9.33 9.35
CA GLY A 246 9.47 -10.25 9.59
C GLY A 246 9.42 -11.36 8.54
N GLY A 247 9.75 -12.59 8.92
CA GLY A 247 9.72 -13.74 8.02
C GLY A 247 8.31 -13.99 7.51
N LYS A 248 8.13 -13.87 6.20
CA LYS A 248 6.87 -14.18 5.50
C LYS A 248 6.94 -15.61 5.04
N THR A 249 5.96 -16.43 5.37
CA THR A 249 5.77 -17.75 4.75
C THR A 249 4.97 -17.56 3.47
N ILE A 250 5.59 -17.88 2.34
CA ILE A 250 4.97 -17.85 1.02
C ILE A 250 4.67 -19.28 0.60
N VAL A 251 3.44 -19.52 0.17
CA VAL A 251 3.04 -20.76 -0.51
C VAL A 251 2.71 -20.39 -1.95
N VAL A 252 3.32 -21.07 -2.91
CA VAL A 252 2.91 -21.03 -4.31
C VAL A 252 2.20 -22.35 -4.61
N ARG A 253 0.89 -22.31 -4.87
CA ARG A 253 0.14 -23.50 -5.28
C ARG A 253 0.19 -23.62 -6.78
N ALA A 254 0.94 -24.59 -7.29
CA ALA A 254 1.20 -24.71 -8.72
C ALA A 254 1.36 -26.17 -9.17
N ARG A 255 1.25 -26.38 -10.48
CA ARG A 255 1.61 -27.61 -11.20
C ARG A 255 2.18 -27.29 -12.57
N GLY A 256 2.99 -28.21 -13.07
CA GLY A 256 3.42 -28.23 -14.46
C GLY A 256 2.63 -29.28 -15.25
N THR A 257 2.61 -29.15 -16.58
CA THR A 257 1.95 -30.15 -17.45
C THR A 257 2.81 -31.42 -17.61
N THR A 258 4.13 -31.31 -17.54
CA THR A 258 5.08 -32.42 -17.74
C THR A 258 5.81 -32.84 -16.45
N GLY A 259 5.81 -32.00 -15.42
CA GLY A 259 6.57 -32.23 -14.19
C GLY A 259 8.06 -31.87 -14.31
N GLN A 260 8.42 -31.12 -15.34
CA GLN A 260 9.78 -30.63 -15.57
C GLN A 260 9.85 -29.09 -15.58
N GLU A 261 8.70 -28.42 -15.47
CA GLU A 261 8.58 -26.97 -15.43
C GLU A 261 9.28 -26.41 -14.21
N SER A 262 9.97 -25.30 -14.39
CA SER A 262 10.71 -24.59 -13.36
C SER A 262 10.04 -23.25 -13.11
N ILE A 263 9.59 -23.04 -11.88
CA ILE A 263 9.13 -21.73 -11.43
C ILE A 263 10.07 -21.11 -10.41
N THR A 264 10.22 -19.80 -10.44
CA THR A 264 11.02 -19.02 -9.52
C THR A 264 10.16 -17.95 -8.86
N LEU A 265 10.00 -18.03 -7.53
CA LEU A 265 9.48 -16.91 -6.77
C LEU A 265 10.59 -15.85 -6.65
N LYS A 266 10.34 -14.66 -7.17
CA LYS A 266 11.21 -13.49 -6.98
C LYS A 266 10.48 -12.43 -6.18
N VAL A 267 11.23 -11.73 -5.34
CA VAL A 267 10.76 -10.57 -4.59
C VAL A 267 11.76 -9.45 -4.81
N ASN A 268 11.28 -8.32 -5.33
CA ASN A 268 12.12 -7.21 -5.74
C ASN A 268 13.28 -7.68 -6.66
N ASN A 269 12.94 -8.50 -7.67
CA ASN A 269 13.86 -9.15 -8.60
C ASN A 269 14.93 -10.08 -7.98
N THR A 270 14.91 -10.27 -6.66
CA THR A 270 15.78 -11.22 -5.97
C THR A 270 15.08 -12.56 -5.90
N THR A 271 15.75 -13.62 -6.39
CA THR A 271 15.24 -14.98 -6.27
C THR A 271 15.10 -15.36 -4.80
N VAL A 272 13.88 -15.66 -4.38
CA VAL A 272 13.60 -16.27 -3.08
C VAL A 272 13.85 -17.77 -3.18
N ARG A 273 13.23 -18.41 -4.18
CA ARG A 273 13.40 -19.84 -4.42
C ARG A 273 12.96 -20.24 -5.83
N THR A 274 13.60 -21.27 -6.36
CA THR A 274 13.21 -21.97 -7.59
C THR A 274 12.76 -23.39 -7.25
N TRP A 275 11.72 -23.86 -7.91
CA TRP A 275 11.21 -25.22 -7.78
C TRP A 275 10.99 -25.85 -9.15
N THR A 276 11.26 -27.15 -9.24
CA THR A 276 10.72 -27.99 -10.31
C THR A 276 9.32 -28.44 -9.91
N LEU A 277 8.35 -28.22 -10.79
CA LEU A 277 6.95 -28.55 -10.55
C LEU A 277 6.70 -30.04 -10.75
N SER A 278 5.70 -30.55 -10.03
CA SER A 278 5.13 -31.86 -10.29
C SER A 278 3.94 -31.71 -11.25
N THR A 279 3.47 -32.83 -11.79
CA THR A 279 2.24 -32.86 -12.59
C THR A 279 0.95 -32.66 -11.77
N ASN A 280 1.04 -32.82 -10.44
CA ASN A 280 -0.06 -32.61 -9.50
C ASN A 280 0.01 -31.21 -8.87
N MET A 281 -1.16 -30.64 -8.60
CA MET A 281 -1.26 -29.36 -7.90
C MET A 281 -0.69 -29.46 -6.49
N THR A 282 0.44 -28.78 -6.25
CA THR A 282 1.25 -28.92 -5.05
C THR A 282 1.54 -27.56 -4.42
N ASN A 283 1.63 -27.53 -3.09
CA ASN A 283 2.00 -26.33 -2.34
C ASN A 283 3.52 -26.25 -2.18
N TYR A 284 4.16 -25.33 -2.91
CA TYR A 284 5.59 -25.03 -2.80
C TYR A 284 5.79 -23.91 -1.78
N SER A 285 6.38 -24.22 -0.63
CA SER A 285 6.50 -23.28 0.49
C SER A 285 7.94 -22.77 0.68
N VAL A 286 8.07 -21.49 1.05
CA VAL A 286 9.35 -20.87 1.42
C VAL A 286 9.13 -19.71 2.39
N SER A 287 10.05 -19.48 3.31
CA SER A 287 10.05 -18.28 4.15
C SER A 287 11.04 -17.25 3.60
N THR A 288 10.65 -15.98 3.57
CA THR A 288 11.52 -14.88 3.13
C THR A 288 11.31 -13.63 3.98
N ASN A 289 12.38 -12.89 4.24
CA ASN A 289 12.31 -11.56 4.84
C ASN A 289 12.27 -10.46 3.77
N LEU A 290 12.34 -10.82 2.48
CA LEU A 290 12.30 -9.87 1.38
C LEU A 290 10.92 -9.20 1.30
N SER A 291 10.94 -7.93 0.95
CA SER A 291 9.77 -7.08 0.75
C SER A 291 9.86 -6.44 -0.63
N GLY A 292 8.71 -5.97 -1.14
CA GLY A 292 8.59 -5.42 -2.48
C GLY A 292 7.90 -6.38 -3.45
N GLY A 293 7.91 -6.03 -4.73
CA GLY A 293 7.10 -6.68 -5.75
C GLY A 293 7.43 -8.17 -5.89
N SER A 294 6.41 -9.01 -5.83
CA SER A 294 6.54 -10.46 -6.00
C SER A 294 6.03 -10.93 -7.35
N VAL A 295 6.78 -11.85 -7.93
CA VAL A 295 6.40 -12.56 -9.14
C VAL A 295 6.69 -14.06 -8.98
N VAL A 296 5.85 -14.89 -9.58
CA VAL A 296 6.16 -16.30 -9.86
C VAL A 296 6.51 -16.37 -11.33
N GLU A 297 7.78 -16.60 -11.62
CA GLU A 297 8.35 -16.62 -12.97
C GLU A 297 8.54 -18.05 -13.46
N TYR A 298 8.02 -18.35 -14.65
CA TYR A 298 8.24 -19.60 -15.39
C TYR A 298 9.38 -19.39 -16.41
N THR A 299 10.41 -20.23 -16.37
CA THR A 299 11.71 -19.93 -17.02
C THR A 299 12.25 -20.96 -18.01
N ASN A 300 11.65 -22.15 -18.11
CA ASN A 300 12.17 -23.24 -18.95
C ASN A 300 11.14 -23.80 -19.91
N ASP A 301 10.33 -22.88 -20.46
CA ASP A 301 9.41 -23.19 -21.55
C ASP A 301 10.13 -23.85 -22.73
N SER A 302 9.58 -24.99 -23.12
CA SER A 302 10.04 -25.81 -24.23
C SER A 302 9.03 -26.93 -24.49
N GLY A 303 8.59 -27.09 -25.74
CA GLY A 303 7.68 -28.18 -26.11
C GLY A 303 6.31 -28.01 -25.45
N ASN A 304 5.85 -29.04 -24.72
CA ASN A 304 4.51 -29.08 -24.11
C ASN A 304 4.50 -28.62 -22.64
N ARG A 305 5.51 -27.87 -22.23
CA ARG A 305 5.66 -27.43 -20.85
C ARG A 305 4.83 -26.18 -20.62
N ASP A 306 3.83 -26.27 -19.76
CA ASP A 306 3.01 -25.15 -19.33
C ASP A 306 2.89 -25.20 -17.80
N VAL A 307 2.71 -24.03 -17.20
CA VAL A 307 2.53 -23.88 -15.76
C VAL A 307 1.11 -23.41 -15.48
N GLN A 308 0.48 -24.05 -14.49
CA GLN A 308 -0.70 -23.51 -13.84
C GLN A 308 -0.32 -23.10 -12.41
N VAL A 309 -0.40 -21.81 -12.11
CA VAL A 309 -0.34 -21.30 -10.74
C VAL A 309 -1.75 -20.94 -10.32
N ASP A 310 -2.27 -21.65 -9.32
CA ASP A 310 -3.59 -21.36 -8.75
C ASP A 310 -3.51 -20.05 -7.95
N TYR A 311 -2.67 -20.02 -6.92
CA TYR A 311 -2.45 -18.82 -6.11
C TYR A 311 -1.05 -18.74 -5.52
N ILE A 312 -0.74 -17.55 -4.99
CA ILE A 312 0.17 -17.45 -3.85
C ILE A 312 -0.59 -17.20 -2.56
N SER A 313 -0.08 -17.71 -1.45
CA SER A 313 -0.51 -17.36 -0.09
C SER A 313 0.66 -16.71 0.63
N VAL A 314 0.42 -15.54 1.21
CA VAL A 314 1.40 -14.78 2.01
C VAL A 314 0.92 -14.78 3.44
N ASN A 315 1.61 -15.52 4.32
CA ASN A 315 1.19 -15.72 5.72
C ASN A 315 -0.27 -16.20 5.85
N GLY A 316 -0.74 -17.05 4.93
CA GLY A 316 -2.12 -17.54 4.90
C GLY A 316 -3.08 -16.68 4.06
N SER A 317 -2.73 -15.44 3.71
CA SER A 317 -3.55 -14.60 2.83
C SER A 317 -3.36 -14.96 1.36
N VAL A 318 -4.41 -15.50 0.74
CA VAL A 318 -4.42 -15.96 -0.65
C VAL A 318 -4.57 -14.80 -1.64
N ARG A 319 -3.79 -14.83 -2.71
CA ARG A 319 -3.87 -13.96 -3.89
C ARG A 319 -4.04 -14.85 -5.12
N GLN A 320 -5.25 -14.84 -5.66
CA GLN A 320 -5.62 -15.68 -6.81
C GLN A 320 -4.96 -15.21 -8.10
N SER A 321 -4.49 -16.13 -8.93
CA SER A 321 -3.73 -15.79 -10.14
C SER A 321 -4.61 -15.20 -11.24
N GLU A 322 -5.83 -15.70 -11.39
CA GLU A 322 -6.88 -15.17 -12.27
C GLU A 322 -7.42 -13.80 -11.83
N ALA A 323 -7.11 -13.37 -10.60
CA ALA A 323 -7.37 -12.01 -10.15
C ALA A 323 -6.24 -11.03 -10.52
N GLN A 324 -5.06 -11.51 -10.93
CA GLN A 324 -3.93 -10.68 -11.31
C GLN A 324 -4.04 -10.21 -12.76
N THR A 325 -3.54 -9.01 -13.04
CA THR A 325 -3.52 -8.44 -14.41
C THR A 325 -2.15 -8.48 -15.04
N TYR A 326 -1.11 -8.79 -14.27
CA TYR A 326 0.25 -8.99 -14.79
C TYR A 326 0.51 -10.48 -14.92
N ASN A 327 0.34 -10.99 -16.15
CA ASN A 327 0.76 -12.33 -16.53
C ASN A 327 1.39 -12.24 -17.92
N THR A 328 2.72 -12.34 -18.01
CA THR A 328 3.44 -12.24 -19.29
C THR A 328 3.61 -13.58 -20.01
N GLY A 329 3.28 -14.69 -19.34
CA GLY A 329 3.39 -16.03 -19.93
C GLY A 329 2.07 -16.59 -20.44
N VAL A 330 0.93 -15.97 -20.17
CA VAL A 330 -0.36 -16.44 -20.70
C VAL A 330 -0.41 -16.33 -22.21
N TYR A 331 -0.83 -17.37 -22.92
CA TYR A 331 -1.10 -17.28 -24.35
C TYR A 331 -2.56 -16.92 -24.58
N GLN A 332 -2.81 -15.67 -24.92
CA GLN A 332 -4.14 -15.12 -25.20
C GLN A 332 -4.02 -14.14 -26.37
N ASN A 333 -5.08 -14.01 -27.18
CA ASN A 333 -5.08 -13.11 -28.34
C ASN A 333 -3.87 -13.31 -29.29
N GLY A 334 -3.45 -14.57 -29.48
CA GLY A 334 -2.39 -14.94 -30.42
C GLY A 334 -0.96 -14.60 -29.99
N SER A 335 -0.72 -14.24 -28.73
CA SER A 335 0.63 -13.97 -28.22
C SER A 335 0.78 -14.28 -26.72
N CYS A 336 2.01 -14.55 -26.30
CA CYS A 336 2.36 -14.62 -24.88
C CYS A 336 2.22 -13.24 -24.23
N GLY A 337 1.61 -13.18 -23.04
CA GLY A 337 1.26 -11.93 -22.37
C GLY A 337 0.13 -11.15 -23.03
N GLY A 338 -0.52 -11.72 -24.04
CA GLY A 338 -1.68 -11.10 -24.67
C GLY A 338 -2.92 -11.14 -23.77
N GLY A 339 -3.91 -10.30 -24.07
CA GLY A 339 -5.16 -10.27 -23.31
C GLY A 339 -5.08 -9.51 -21.99
N SER A 340 -5.84 -9.96 -20.99
CA SER A 340 -6.03 -9.22 -19.72
C SER A 340 -5.09 -9.65 -18.59
N GLY A 341 -4.27 -10.68 -18.82
CA GLY A 341 -3.42 -11.30 -17.82
C GLY A 341 -4.15 -12.13 -16.74
N ARG A 342 -5.49 -12.09 -16.74
CA ARG A 342 -6.36 -12.75 -15.74
C ARG A 342 -6.47 -14.25 -16.01
N SER A 343 -5.40 -14.97 -15.71
CA SER A 343 -5.33 -16.42 -15.89
C SER A 343 -4.33 -17.04 -14.90
N GLU A 344 -4.64 -18.26 -14.49
CA GLU A 344 -3.73 -19.15 -13.75
C GLU A 344 -2.59 -19.70 -14.64
N TRP A 345 -2.72 -19.59 -15.96
CA TRP A 345 -1.84 -20.27 -16.89
C TRP A 345 -0.68 -19.40 -17.38
N LEU A 346 0.51 -19.98 -17.42
CA LEU A 346 1.65 -19.53 -18.21
C LEU A 346 1.99 -20.62 -19.24
N HIS A 347 1.82 -20.29 -20.51
CA HIS A 347 2.12 -21.16 -21.65
C HIS A 347 3.50 -20.86 -22.26
N CYS A 348 4.10 -19.75 -21.85
CA CYS A 348 5.40 -19.30 -22.32
C CYS A 348 6.24 -18.87 -21.12
N ASN A 349 7.56 -18.76 -21.32
CA ASN A 349 8.42 -18.07 -20.39
C ASN A 349 7.84 -16.69 -20.06
N GLY A 350 7.69 -16.41 -18.77
CA GLY A 350 6.94 -15.25 -18.31
C GLY A 350 6.68 -15.32 -16.82
N ALA A 351 5.86 -14.42 -16.29
CA ALA A 351 5.60 -14.37 -14.86
C ALA A 351 4.19 -13.87 -14.55
N ILE A 352 3.64 -14.36 -13.44
CA ILE A 352 2.46 -13.77 -12.79
C ILE A 352 2.93 -12.89 -11.65
N GLY A 353 2.43 -11.66 -11.62
CA GLY A 353 2.76 -10.67 -10.61
C GLY A 353 1.67 -10.62 -9.54
N TYR A 354 2.10 -10.69 -8.28
CA TYR A 354 1.19 -10.73 -7.13
C TYR A 354 1.28 -9.48 -6.25
N GLY A 355 1.92 -8.42 -6.74
CA GLY A 355 2.14 -7.17 -6.00
C GLY A 355 3.15 -7.34 -4.86
N ASN A 356 3.20 -6.38 -3.94
CA ASN A 356 4.20 -6.36 -2.88
C ASN A 356 3.95 -7.44 -1.79
N LEU A 357 5.02 -8.06 -1.29
CA LEU A 357 4.96 -8.93 -0.10
C LEU A 357 5.00 -8.19 1.22
#